data_AF-A0A222G8D7-F1
#
_entry.id   AF-A0A222G8D7-F1
#
_cell.length_a   1.000
_cell.length_b   1.000
_cell.length_c   1.000
_cell.angle_alpha   90.00
_cell.angle_beta   90.00
_cell.angle_gamma   90.00
#
_symmetry.space_group_name_H-M   'P 1'
#
loop_
_entity.id
_entity.type
_entity.pdbx_description
1 polymer ?
#
loop_
_entity_poly.entity_id
_entity_poly.type
_entity_poly.pdbx_seq_one_letter_code
_entity_poly.pdbx_strand_id
1 'polypeptide(L)'
;MISKKVRELFVSLMAATDDTAVVYDIETEQYSGFFNSAVVDKYIELGALELVENDTGATIILLNNRDDFLSSFAAGVREAKNGSDQSYADYNANPFAFSVGFEHFHQISKKKRQLMGYICHGFERDDTGLVHQQ
;
A
#
# COMPACT_ATOMS: atom_id res chain seq x y z
N MET A 1 -12.31 -6.14 9.19
CA MET A 1 -11.77 -6.70 7.93
C MET A 1 -11.92 -5.66 6.84
N ILE A 2 -10.81 -5.26 6.25
CA ILE A 2 -10.78 -4.23 5.20
C ILE A 2 -11.41 -4.81 3.92
N SER A 3 -12.23 -4.03 3.24
CA SER A 3 -12.84 -4.51 1.99
C SER A 3 -11.76 -4.76 0.93
N LYS A 4 -11.99 -5.75 0.07
CA LYS A 4 -11.03 -6.12 -0.99
C LYS A 4 -10.61 -4.93 -1.85
N LYS A 5 -11.57 -4.12 -2.31
CA LYS A 5 -11.32 -2.96 -3.18
C LYS A 5 -10.45 -1.89 -2.51
N VAL A 6 -10.69 -1.67 -1.21
CA VAL A 6 -9.89 -0.73 -0.41
C VAL A 6 -8.46 -1.22 -0.28
N ARG A 7 -8.27 -2.49 0.12
CA ARG A 7 -6.93 -3.06 0.24
C ARG A 7 -6.19 -3.01 -1.09
N GLU A 8 -6.84 -3.36 -2.20
CA GLU A 8 -6.24 -3.34 -3.54
C GLU A 8 -5.79 -1.94 -3.95
N LEU A 9 -6.55 -0.88 -3.65
CA LEU A 9 -6.13 0.50 -3.88
C LEU A 9 -4.81 0.80 -3.16
N PHE A 10 -4.77 0.67 -1.83
CA PHE A 10 -3.58 1.03 -1.06
C PHE A 10 -2.38 0.13 -1.37
N VAL A 11 -2.60 -1.17 -1.59
CA VAL A 11 -1.54 -2.09 -2.02
C VAL A 11 -0.97 -1.70 -3.37
N SER A 12 -1.79 -1.23 -4.31
CA SER A 12 -1.29 -0.78 -5.61
C SER A 12 -0.36 0.43 -5.50
N LEU A 13 -0.58 1.32 -4.51
CA LEU A 13 0.34 2.42 -4.21
C LEU A 13 1.67 1.85 -3.67
N MET A 14 1.60 0.91 -2.73
CA MET A 14 2.77 0.28 -2.10
C MET A 14 3.59 -0.62 -3.03
N ALA A 15 2.98 -1.06 -4.13
CA ALA A 15 3.62 -1.90 -5.15
C ALA A 15 4.01 -1.10 -6.39
N ALA A 16 3.85 0.22 -6.38
CA ALA A 16 4.17 1.09 -7.51
C ALA A 16 5.67 1.01 -7.84
N THR A 17 5.95 0.56 -9.06
CA THR A 17 7.26 0.46 -9.70
C THR A 17 7.07 0.76 -11.19
N ASP A 18 8.16 0.96 -11.92
CA ASP A 18 8.14 1.35 -13.35
C ASP A 18 7.36 0.37 -14.25
N ASP A 19 7.25 -0.91 -13.85
CA ASP A 19 6.58 -1.97 -14.62
C ASP A 19 5.15 -2.28 -14.14
N THR A 20 4.56 -1.43 -13.29
CA THR A 20 3.23 -1.68 -12.71
C THR A 20 2.16 -0.69 -13.20
N ALA A 21 0.89 -1.01 -12.94
CA ALA A 21 -0.25 -0.18 -13.35
C ALA A 21 -0.36 1.16 -12.60
N VAL A 22 0.40 1.31 -11.51
CA VAL A 22 0.51 2.55 -10.74
C VAL A 22 1.96 2.96 -10.74
N VAL A 23 2.23 4.20 -11.14
CA VAL A 23 3.57 4.78 -11.15
C VAL A 23 3.66 5.77 -10.00
N TYR A 24 4.78 5.73 -9.27
CA TYR A 24 5.10 6.70 -8.22
C TYR A 24 6.23 7.61 -8.69
N ASP A 25 6.01 8.91 -8.61
CA ASP A 25 7.03 9.93 -8.89
C ASP A 25 7.62 10.43 -7.56
N ILE A 26 8.92 10.23 -7.36
CA ILE A 26 9.63 10.62 -6.13
C ILE A 26 9.83 12.14 -6.01
N GLU A 27 9.85 12.88 -7.12
CA GLU A 27 10.07 14.33 -7.08
C GLU A 27 8.79 15.08 -6.65
N THR A 28 7.64 14.57 -7.09
CA THR A 28 6.33 15.18 -6.80
C THR A 28 5.54 14.44 -5.73
N GLU A 29 6.01 13.26 -5.30
CA GLU A 29 5.35 12.31 -4.40
C GLU A 29 3.98 11.81 -4.88
N GLN A 30 3.72 11.91 -6.19
CA GLN A 30 2.43 11.60 -6.78
C GLN A 30 2.34 10.13 -7.22
N TYR A 31 1.16 9.56 -7.05
CA TYR A 31 0.79 8.29 -7.65
C TYR A 31 -0.13 8.53 -8.83
N SER A 32 0.22 7.96 -9.98
CA SER A 32 -0.60 8.02 -11.20
C SER A 32 -1.03 6.62 -11.62
N GLY A 33 -2.30 6.48 -12.02
CA GLY A 33 -2.82 5.20 -12.51
C GLY A 33 -4.33 5.18 -12.68
N PHE A 34 -4.88 3.99 -12.91
CA PHE A 34 -6.32 3.77 -13.03
C PHE A 34 -6.88 3.18 -11.74
N PHE A 35 -7.59 4.00 -10.98
CA PHE A 35 -8.14 3.61 -9.68
C PHE A 35 -9.66 3.42 -9.74
N ASN A 36 -10.20 2.75 -8.71
CA ASN A 36 -11.64 2.72 -8.50
C ASN A 36 -12.10 4.08 -7.94
N SER A 37 -12.73 4.91 -8.77
CA SER A 37 -13.15 6.27 -8.40
C SER A 37 -13.95 6.31 -7.10
N ALA A 38 -14.93 5.43 -6.92
CA ALA A 38 -15.74 5.39 -5.69
C ALA A 38 -14.91 5.11 -4.42
N VAL A 39 -13.79 4.40 -4.52
CA VAL A 39 -12.87 4.20 -3.38
C VAL A 39 -11.98 5.43 -3.21
N VAL A 40 -11.46 5.99 -4.29
CA VAL A 40 -10.64 7.22 -4.25
C VAL A 40 -11.42 8.36 -3.63
N ASP A 41 -12.61 8.66 -4.14
CA ASP A 41 -13.50 9.74 -3.65
C ASP A 41 -13.76 9.59 -2.16
N LYS A 42 -14.08 8.37 -1.71
CA LYS A 42 -14.28 8.08 -0.28
C LYS A 42 -13.04 8.40 0.56
N TYR A 43 -11.84 8.04 0.09
CA TYR A 43 -10.61 8.26 0.86
C TYR A 43 -10.06 9.69 0.73
N ILE A 44 -10.51 10.45 -0.28
CA ILE A 44 -10.38 11.91 -0.32
C ILE A 44 -11.27 12.55 0.75
N GLU A 45 -12.54 12.16 0.86
CA GLU A 45 -13.45 12.67 1.89
C GLU A 45 -12.95 12.38 3.31
N LEU A 46 -12.27 11.24 3.51
CA LEU A 46 -11.64 10.87 4.78
C LEU A 46 -10.29 11.57 5.03
N GLY A 47 -9.80 12.37 4.07
CA GLY A 47 -8.54 13.11 4.16
C GLY A 47 -7.28 12.24 4.02
N ALA A 48 -7.41 10.97 3.62
CA ALA A 48 -6.27 10.09 3.43
C ALA A 48 -5.60 10.28 2.06
N LEU A 49 -6.36 10.69 1.06
CA LEU A 49 -5.89 10.98 -0.29
C LEU A 49 -6.19 12.43 -0.65
N GLU A 50 -5.37 12.99 -1.53
CA GLU A 50 -5.64 14.26 -2.19
C GLU A 50 -5.64 14.04 -3.71
N LEU A 51 -6.62 14.64 -4.40
CA LEU A 51 -6.70 14.59 -5.85
C LEU A 51 -5.91 15.74 -6.45
N VAL A 52 -4.92 15.42 -7.28
CA VAL A 52 -4.14 16.42 -8.03
C VAL A 52 -4.76 16.64 -9.40
N GLU A 53 -5.00 15.55 -10.14
CA GLU A 53 -5.55 15.59 -11.49
C GLU A 53 -6.45 14.39 -11.74
N ASN A 54 -7.54 14.62 -12.48
CA ASN A 54 -8.46 13.59 -12.94
C ASN A 54 -8.95 13.95 -14.34
N ASP A 55 -8.12 13.65 -15.33
CA ASP A 55 -8.43 13.89 -16.74
C ASP A 55 -8.83 12.58 -17.46
N THR A 56 -8.98 12.62 -18.78
CA THR A 56 -9.30 11.43 -19.60
C THR A 56 -8.17 10.39 -19.65
N GLY A 57 -7.03 10.66 -19.02
CA GLY A 57 -5.88 9.77 -18.88
C GLY A 57 -5.89 9.05 -17.54
N ALA A 58 -4.87 9.31 -16.74
CA ALA A 58 -4.66 8.66 -15.44
C ALA A 58 -5.13 9.56 -14.30
N THR A 59 -5.67 8.96 -13.24
CA THR A 59 -5.95 9.70 -12.01
C THR A 59 -4.63 9.90 -11.26
N ILE A 60 -4.37 11.13 -10.83
CA ILE A 60 -3.17 11.50 -10.07
C ILE A 60 -3.57 11.88 -8.65
N ILE A 61 -3.00 11.17 -7.67
CA ILE A 61 -3.30 11.34 -6.24
C ILE A 61 -2.04 11.46 -5.40
N LEU A 62 -2.17 12.17 -4.28
CA LEU A 62 -1.21 12.17 -3.17
C LEU A 62 -1.75 11.33 -2.02
N LEU A 63 -0.84 10.71 -1.27
CA LEU A 63 -1.13 10.00 -0.02
C LEU A 63 -0.76 10.90 1.16
N ASN A 64 -1.76 11.37 1.91
CA ASN A 64 -1.51 12.23 3.06
C ASN A 64 -0.84 11.45 4.19
N ASN A 65 0.12 12.10 4.88
CA ASN A 65 0.97 11.48 5.90
C ASN A 65 1.63 10.18 5.39
N ARG A 66 2.21 10.23 4.18
CA ARG A 66 2.82 9.09 3.49
C ARG A 66 3.80 8.34 4.38
N ASP A 67 4.68 9.03 5.09
CA ASP A 67 5.70 8.39 5.94
C ASP A 67 5.08 7.55 7.08
N ASP A 68 4.06 8.09 7.76
CA ASP A 68 3.33 7.36 8.81
C ASP A 68 2.58 6.16 8.22
N PHE A 69 2.03 6.31 7.02
CA PHE A 69 1.38 5.23 6.29
C PHE A 69 2.39 4.12 5.95
N LEU A 70 3.52 4.47 5.33
CA LEU A 70 4.57 3.54 4.92
C LEU A 70 5.15 2.78 6.12
N SER A 71 5.48 3.51 7.19
CA SER A 71 6.01 2.92 8.42
C SER A 71 5.02 1.94 9.05
N SER A 72 3.77 2.34 9.18
CA SER A 72 2.71 1.50 9.76
C SER A 72 2.37 0.30 8.88
N PHE A 73 2.34 0.47 7.55
CA PHE A 73 2.13 -0.62 6.59
C PHE A 73 3.23 -1.68 6.70
N ALA A 74 4.50 -1.26 6.68
CA ALA A 74 5.64 -2.16 6.83
C ALA A 74 5.64 -2.88 8.19
N ALA A 75 5.24 -2.20 9.26
CA ALA A 75 5.04 -2.82 10.57
C ALA A 75 3.95 -3.92 10.49
N GLY A 76 2.82 -3.65 9.84
CA GLY A 76 1.76 -4.64 9.62
C GLY A 76 2.23 -5.89 8.88
N VAL A 77 2.99 -5.70 7.79
CA VAL A 77 3.60 -6.82 7.04
C VAL A 77 4.54 -7.64 7.92
N ARG A 78 5.41 -6.96 8.69
CA ARG A 78 6.38 -7.60 9.59
C ARG A 78 5.70 -8.42 10.69
N GLU A 79 4.70 -7.85 11.35
CA GLU A 79 3.98 -8.52 12.42
C GLU A 79 3.22 -9.76 11.90
N ALA A 80 2.58 -9.65 10.72
CA ALA A 80 1.95 -10.80 10.07
C ALA A 80 2.97 -11.90 9.71
N LYS A 81 4.17 -11.52 9.24
CA LYS A 81 5.28 -12.46 8.95
C LYS A 81 5.76 -13.19 10.20
N ASN A 82 5.80 -12.49 11.34
CA ASN A 82 6.23 -13.05 12.62
C ASN A 82 5.16 -13.95 13.29
N GLY A 83 3.94 -13.98 12.74
CA GLY A 83 2.81 -14.72 13.33
C GLY A 83 2.16 -13.99 14.51
N SER A 84 2.39 -12.68 14.64
CA SER A 84 1.71 -11.81 15.60
C SER A 84 0.24 -11.60 15.23
N ASP A 85 -0.54 -11.06 16.17
CA ASP A 85 -1.96 -10.77 15.98
C ASP A 85 -2.21 -9.37 15.39
N GLN A 86 -3.39 -9.15 14.80
CA GLN A 86 -3.76 -7.84 14.22
C GLN A 86 -3.97 -6.73 15.28
N SER A 87 -4.21 -7.09 16.55
CA SER A 87 -4.38 -6.13 17.66
C SER A 87 -3.19 -5.18 17.87
N TYR A 88 -2.00 -5.50 17.35
CA TYR A 88 -0.87 -4.57 17.35
C TYR A 88 -1.11 -3.29 16.52
N ALA A 89 -2.17 -3.26 15.70
CA ALA A 89 -2.62 -2.06 14.99
C ALA A 89 -2.87 -0.89 15.95
N ASP A 90 -3.37 -1.15 17.17
CA ASP A 90 -3.75 -0.11 18.14
C ASP A 90 -2.55 0.69 18.67
N TYR A 91 -1.32 0.18 18.49
CA TYR A 91 -0.08 0.84 18.90
C TYR A 91 0.62 1.60 17.75
N ASN A 92 0.04 1.61 16.55
CA ASN A 92 0.65 2.24 15.38
C ASN A 92 0.13 3.65 15.15
N ALA A 93 0.98 4.52 14.60
CA ALA A 93 0.61 5.88 14.19
C ALA A 93 -0.55 5.87 13.18
N ASN A 94 -0.60 4.85 12.33
CA ASN A 94 -1.71 4.63 11.40
C ASN A 94 -2.23 3.17 11.49
N PRO A 95 -3.23 2.90 12.36
CA PRO A 95 -3.81 1.56 12.53
C PRO A 95 -4.45 1.00 11.25
N PHE A 96 -4.95 1.90 10.38
CA PHE A 96 -5.49 1.53 9.08
C PHE A 96 -4.40 0.98 8.16
N ALA A 97 -3.31 1.71 7.98
CA ALA A 97 -2.17 1.29 7.15
C ALA A 97 -1.56 -0.02 7.67
N PHE A 98 -1.41 -0.16 8.98
CA PHE A 98 -0.99 -1.43 9.61
C PHE A 98 -1.90 -2.58 9.20
N SER A 99 -3.21 -2.40 9.33
CA SER A 99 -4.18 -3.43 8.98
C SER A 99 -4.16 -3.78 7.50
N VAL A 100 -3.92 -2.81 6.60
CA VAL A 100 -3.75 -3.07 5.15
C VAL A 100 -2.52 -3.97 4.93
N GLY A 101 -1.36 -3.62 5.48
CA GLY A 101 -0.12 -4.40 5.34
C GLY A 101 -0.24 -5.80 5.92
N PHE A 102 -0.83 -5.93 7.11
CA PHE A 102 -1.08 -7.20 7.79
C PHE A 102 -1.98 -8.13 6.97
N GLU A 103 -3.13 -7.63 6.51
CA GLU A 103 -4.04 -8.43 5.68
C GLU A 103 -3.39 -8.79 4.32
N HIS A 104 -2.64 -7.86 3.72
CA HIS A 104 -1.98 -8.08 2.44
C HIS A 104 -0.95 -9.22 2.51
N PHE A 105 -0.11 -9.25 3.54
CA PHE A 105 0.84 -10.34 3.76
C PHE A 105 0.16 -11.71 3.78
N HIS A 106 -0.95 -11.85 4.52
CA HIS A 106 -1.68 -13.13 4.57
C HIS A 106 -2.31 -13.51 3.24
N GLN A 107 -2.77 -12.55 2.44
CA GLN A 107 -3.35 -12.82 1.12
C GLN A 107 -2.30 -13.31 0.12
N ILE A 108 -1.12 -12.68 0.11
CA ILE A 108 -0.01 -13.07 -0.76
C ILE A 108 0.60 -14.40 -0.29
N SER A 109 0.77 -14.60 1.03
CA SER A 109 1.38 -15.82 1.58
C SER A 109 0.58 -17.10 1.29
N LYS A 110 -0.75 -17.00 1.14
CA LYS A 110 -1.59 -18.11 0.67
C LYS A 110 -1.24 -18.58 -0.74
N LYS A 111 -0.60 -17.72 -1.54
CA LYS A 111 -0.27 -17.95 -2.94
C LYS A 111 1.24 -18.03 -3.11
N LYS A 112 1.86 -19.10 -2.60
CA LYS A 112 3.34 -19.32 -2.57
C LYS A 112 4.10 -18.95 -3.86
N ARG A 113 3.50 -19.08 -5.05
CA ARG A 113 4.12 -18.69 -6.34
C ARG A 113 4.21 -17.17 -6.57
N GLN A 114 3.38 -16.37 -5.91
CA GLN A 114 3.32 -14.91 -6.08
C GLN A 114 4.32 -14.13 -5.23
N LEU A 115 5.08 -14.79 -4.34
CA LEU A 115 6.13 -14.12 -3.55
C LEU A 115 7.42 -13.94 -4.35
N MET A 116 7.72 -14.85 -5.28
CA MET A 116 8.96 -14.77 -6.05
C MET A 116 8.98 -13.55 -6.97
N GLY A 117 9.93 -12.65 -6.74
CA GLY A 117 10.06 -11.37 -7.45
C GLY A 117 9.01 -10.34 -7.09
N TYR A 118 8.27 -10.51 -5.99
CA TYR A 118 7.24 -9.56 -5.58
C TYR A 118 7.85 -8.33 -4.93
N ILE A 119 7.70 -7.17 -5.57
CA ILE A 119 8.18 -5.89 -5.08
C ILE A 119 6.99 -5.12 -4.51
N CYS A 120 7.02 -4.88 -3.20
CA CYS A 120 6.02 -4.10 -2.49
C CYS A 120 6.64 -3.57 -1.19
N HIS A 121 6.32 -2.33 -0.82
CA HIS A 121 6.87 -1.69 0.38
C HIS A 121 6.67 -2.58 1.61
N GLY A 122 7.72 -2.72 2.44
CA GLY A 122 7.67 -3.55 3.64
C GLY A 122 7.83 -5.06 3.39
N PHE A 123 7.86 -5.53 2.13
CA PHE A 123 8.21 -6.92 1.80
C PHE A 123 9.72 -7.06 1.57
N GLU A 124 10.26 -8.21 1.95
CA GLU A 124 11.64 -8.59 1.66
C GLU A 124 11.76 -8.93 0.18
N ARG A 125 12.76 -8.37 -0.50
CA ARG A 125 13.03 -8.69 -1.91
C ARG A 125 13.91 -9.92 -2.01
N ASP A 126 13.58 -10.83 -2.91
CA ASP A 126 14.35 -12.06 -3.10
C ASP A 126 15.78 -11.83 -3.64
N ASP A 127 15.98 -10.75 -4.40
CA ASP A 127 17.26 -10.44 -5.05
C ASP A 127 18.29 -9.82 -4.11
N THR A 128 17.85 -9.12 -3.08
CA THR A 128 18.71 -8.41 -2.11
C THR A 128 18.62 -8.96 -0.70
N GLY A 129 17.55 -9.68 -0.35
CA GLY A 129 17.24 -10.07 1.02
C GLY A 129 16.90 -8.89 1.94
N LEU A 130 16.70 -7.69 1.37
CA LEU A 130 16.38 -6.47 2.11
C LEU A 130 14.91 -6.11 1.94
N VAL A 131 14.36 -5.41 2.95
CA VAL A 131 12.99 -4.89 2.89
C VAL A 131 12.93 -3.77 1.86
N HIS A 132 12.02 -3.87 0.89
CA HIS A 132 11.77 -2.81 -0.09
C HIS A 132 11.21 -1.57 0.59
N GLN A 133 11.77 -0.41 0.22
CA GLN A 133 11.33 0.92 0.62
C GLN A 133 11.07 1.72 -0.67
N GLN A 134 9.93 2.40 -0.74
CA GLN A 134 9.56 3.31 -1.83
C GLN A 134 9.97 4.74 -1.56
#